data_AF-A0A849G109-F1
#
_entry.id   AF-A0A849G109-F1
#
_cell.length_a   1.000
_cell.length_b   1.000
_cell.length_c   1.000
_cell.angle_alpha   90.00
_cell.angle_beta   90.00
_cell.angle_gamma   90.00
#
_symmetry.space_group_name_H-M   'P 1'
#
loop_
_entity.id
_entity.type
_entity.pdbx_description
1 polymer ?
#
loop_
_entity_poly.entity_id
_entity_poly.type
_entity_poly.pdbx_seq_one_letter_code
_entity_poly.pdbx_strand_id
1 'polypeptide(L)'
;MALPVRDQLKYWGIAAAVFIALLWVLGDVLLPFIVGGAIAYMLDPLADRIERMGASRAFATSLISFMAVLIFLLMAVLIIPMVVEQAVQLFNVAPDLFRQLQSFLSERFPALADENSTLRESLSAIGSTIQSKGGELANRLFSSALSVISAIVFIVVVPVVAFYLLL
;
A
#
# COMPACT_ATOMS: atom_id res chain seq x y z
N MET A 1 20.05 24.87 38.92
CA MET A 1 18.77 24.79 39.64
C MET A 1 17.82 23.97 38.79
N ALA A 2 17.40 22.79 39.26
CA ALA A 2 16.45 21.97 38.52
C ALA A 2 15.06 22.64 38.58
N LEU A 3 14.40 22.78 37.43
CA LEU A 3 13.04 23.31 37.35
C LEU A 3 12.07 22.43 38.16
N PRO A 4 10.99 22.99 38.72
CA PRO A 4 9.94 22.20 39.38
C PRO A 4 9.40 21.11 38.45
N VAL A 5 9.12 19.91 39.00
CA VAL A 5 8.64 18.74 38.23
C VAL A 5 7.40 19.06 37.38
N ARG A 6 6.54 19.96 37.85
CA ARG A 6 5.36 20.46 37.12
C ARG A 6 5.71 21.22 35.84
N ASP A 7 6.77 22.03 35.88
CA ASP A 7 7.20 22.81 34.72
C ASP A 7 7.94 21.91 33.72
N GLN A 8 8.74 20.96 34.21
CA GLN A 8 9.33 19.92 33.37
C GLN A 8 8.24 19.10 32.64
N LEU A 9 7.21 18.63 33.35
CA LEU A 9 6.10 17.89 32.74
C LEU A 9 5.36 18.70 31.66
N LYS A 10 5.18 20.01 31.86
CA LYS A 10 4.59 20.88 30.83
C LYS A 10 5.47 20.98 29.59
N TYR A 11 6.76 21.27 29.75
CA TYR A 11 7.67 21.41 28.61
C TYR A 11 7.85 20.09 27.85
N TRP A 12 8.04 18.97 28.57
CA TRP A 12 8.16 17.66 27.95
C TRP A 12 6.84 17.20 27.32
N GLY A 13 5.70 17.51 27.92
CA GLY A 13 4.38 17.22 27.35
C GLY A 13 4.12 17.98 26.05
N ILE A 14 4.44 19.29 26.03
CA ILE A 14 4.33 20.11 24.81
C ILE A 14 5.31 19.61 23.75
N ALA A 15 6.56 19.34 24.11
CA ALA A 15 7.57 18.81 23.19
C ALA A 15 7.12 17.47 22.59
N ALA A 16 6.59 16.56 23.40
CA ALA A 16 6.07 15.27 22.93
C ALA A 16 4.87 15.45 21.99
N ALA A 17 3.92 16.33 22.32
CA ALA A 17 2.76 16.60 21.47
C ALA A 17 3.19 17.18 20.11
N VAL A 18 4.13 18.12 20.10
CA VAL A 18 4.70 18.70 18.87
C VAL A 18 5.44 17.63 18.06
N PHE A 19 6.22 16.78 18.72
CA PHE A 19 6.93 15.68 18.06
C PHE A 19 5.98 14.67 17.41
N ILE A 20 4.92 14.25 18.11
CA ILE A 20 3.90 13.35 17.56
C ILE A 20 3.16 14.01 16.39
N ALA A 21 2.79 15.29 16.52
CA ALA A 21 2.15 16.03 15.43
C ALA A 21 3.07 16.14 14.20
N LEU A 22 4.36 16.38 14.39
CA LEU A 22 5.36 16.37 13.33
C LEU A 22 5.45 14.99 12.67
N LEU A 23 5.57 13.91 13.46
CA LEU A 23 5.60 12.56 12.91
C LEU A 23 4.33 12.21 12.14
N TRP A 24 3.17 12.72 12.57
CA TRP A 24 1.91 12.47 11.88
C TRP A 24 1.85 13.20 10.54
N VAL A 25 2.27 14.46 10.48
CA VAL A 25 2.30 15.24 9.24
C VAL A 25 3.38 14.76 8.27
N LEU A 26 4.53 14.36 8.80
CA LEU A 26 5.69 13.92 8.01
C LEU A 26 5.69 12.42 7.73
N GLY A 27 4.70 11.67 8.22
CA GLY A 27 4.64 10.22 8.13
C GLY A 27 4.71 9.71 6.69
N ASP A 28 3.95 10.33 5.78
CA ASP A 28 3.93 9.97 4.35
C ASP A 28 5.28 10.22 3.67
N VAL A 29 6.01 11.24 4.12
CA VAL A 29 7.36 11.58 3.60
C VAL A 29 8.42 10.69 4.23
N LEU A 30 8.26 10.27 5.49
CA LEU A 30 9.19 9.40 6.22
C LEU A 30 9.06 7.92 5.82
N LEU A 31 7.86 7.46 5.44
CA LEU A 31 7.59 6.09 5.01
C LEU A 31 8.61 5.53 3.99
N PRO A 32 8.93 6.22 2.87
CA PRO A 32 9.93 5.72 1.94
C PRO A 32 11.33 5.56 2.55
N PHE A 33 11.70 6.39 3.53
CA PHE A 33 13.00 6.27 4.21
C PHE A 33 13.03 5.06 5.15
N ILE A 34 11.95 4.81 5.89
CA ILE A 34 11.82 3.66 6.78
C ILE A 34 11.85 2.36 5.97
N VAL A 35 11.08 2.30 4.88
CA VAL A 35 11.02 1.13 4.00
C VAL A 35 12.36 0.92 3.28
N GLY A 36 12.96 2.00 2.75
CA GLY A 36 14.30 1.94 2.15
C GLY A 36 15.36 1.44 3.12
N GLY A 37 15.33 1.89 4.37
CA GLY A 37 16.22 1.40 5.44
C GLY A 37 15.99 -0.05 5.82
N ALA A 38 14.73 -0.50 5.89
CA ALA A 38 14.41 -1.91 6.14
C ALA A 38 14.92 -2.81 5.00
N ILE A 39 14.77 -2.37 3.75
CA ILE A 39 15.29 -3.08 2.56
C ILE A 39 16.82 -3.09 2.57
N ALA A 40 17.45 -1.95 2.85
CA ALA A 40 18.91 -1.85 3.00
C ALA A 40 19.41 -2.85 4.04
N TYR A 41 18.79 -2.90 5.22
CA TYR A 41 19.15 -3.87 6.26
C TYR A 41 19.04 -5.34 5.80
N MET A 42 18.04 -5.68 4.98
CA MET A 42 17.93 -7.01 4.39
C MET A 42 18.97 -7.30 3.30
N LEU A 43 19.39 -6.28 2.55
CA LEU A 43 20.37 -6.41 1.47
C LEU A 43 21.82 -6.39 1.95
N ASP A 44 22.09 -5.81 3.12
CA ASP A 44 23.40 -5.74 3.78
C ASP A 44 24.12 -7.11 3.87
N PRO A 45 23.50 -8.21 4.35
CA PRO A 45 24.16 -9.52 4.37
C PRO A 45 24.45 -10.11 2.97
N LEU A 46 23.76 -9.66 1.92
CA LEU A 46 24.09 -10.04 0.54
C LEU A 46 25.30 -9.24 0.04
N ALA A 47 25.42 -7.96 0.45
CA ALA A 47 26.59 -7.13 0.16
C ALA A 47 27.86 -7.69 0.82
N ASP A 48 27.77 -8.06 2.10
CA ASP A 48 28.87 -8.70 2.84
C ASP A 48 29.40 -9.97 2.16
N ARG A 49 28.49 -10.77 1.56
CA ARG A 49 28.88 -12.00 0.84
C ARG A 49 29.65 -11.69 -0.44
N ILE A 50 29.28 -10.62 -1.13
CA ILE A 50 29.94 -10.18 -2.38
C ILE A 50 31.28 -9.50 -2.08
N GLU A 51 31.39 -8.75 -0.97
CA GLU A 51 32.66 -8.16 -0.52
C GLU A 51 33.69 -9.26 -0.19
N ARG A 52 33.26 -10.36 0.44
CA ARG A 52 34.12 -11.52 0.71
C ARG A 52 34.64 -12.23 -0.55
N MET A 53 34.05 -11.99 -1.71
CA MET A 53 34.53 -12.51 -3.00
C MET A 53 35.61 -11.62 -3.64
N GLY A 54 36.02 -10.54 -2.97
CA GLY A 54 37.11 -9.66 -3.41
C GLY A 54 36.67 -8.38 -4.13
N ALA A 55 35.38 -8.04 -4.10
CA ALA A 55 34.87 -6.77 -4.64
C ALA A 55 35.08 -5.63 -3.64
N SER A 56 35.36 -4.42 -4.12
CA SER A 56 35.39 -3.24 -3.25
C SER A 56 34.00 -2.93 -2.72
N ARG A 57 33.89 -2.57 -1.45
CA ARG A 57 32.62 -2.25 -0.76
C ARG A 57 31.72 -1.31 -1.57
N ALA A 58 32.30 -0.26 -2.16
CA ALA A 58 31.59 0.68 -3.01
C ALA A 58 31.02 0.06 -4.31
N PHE A 59 31.71 -0.90 -4.92
CA PHE A 59 31.26 -1.57 -6.14
C PHE A 59 30.18 -2.62 -5.84
N ALA A 60 30.34 -3.39 -4.75
CA ALA A 60 29.35 -4.35 -4.29
C ALA A 60 28.03 -3.65 -3.94
N THR A 61 28.08 -2.59 -3.14
CA THR A 61 26.90 -1.80 -2.75
C THR A 61 26.22 -1.15 -3.95
N SER A 62 26.98 -0.57 -4.88
CA SER A 62 26.42 0.08 -6.07
C SER A 62 25.72 -0.91 -6.99
N LEU A 63 26.32 -2.09 -7.23
CA LEU A 63 25.74 -3.10 -8.10
C LEU A 63 24.46 -3.71 -7.51
N ILE A 64 24.46 -4.03 -6.21
CA ILE A 64 23.31 -4.60 -5.51
C ILE A 64 22.17 -3.59 -5.45
N SER A 65 22.48 -2.34 -5.10
CA SER A 65 21.47 -1.28 -5.06
C SER A 65 20.88 -1.07 -6.45
N PHE A 66 21.70 -0.94 -7.49
CA PHE A 66 21.23 -0.79 -8.87
C PHE A 66 20.32 -1.95 -9.31
N MET A 67 20.73 -3.20 -9.04
CA MET A 67 19.91 -4.38 -9.33
C MET A 67 18.59 -4.38 -8.54
N ALA A 68 18.62 -3.99 -7.26
CA ALA A 68 17.42 -3.90 -6.43
C ALA A 68 16.45 -2.83 -6.96
N VAL A 69 16.95 -1.64 -7.34
CA VAL A 69 16.15 -0.59 -8.00
C VAL A 69 15.52 -1.12 -9.28
N LEU A 70 16.33 -1.76 -10.12
CA LEU A 70 15.90 -2.25 -11.43
C LEU A 70 14.82 -3.32 -11.30
N ILE A 71 15.00 -4.28 -10.38
CA ILE A 71 14.01 -5.32 -10.10
C ILE A 71 12.72 -4.70 -9.54
N PHE A 72 12.84 -3.74 -8.61
CA PHE A 72 11.69 -3.05 -8.04
C PHE A 72 10.89 -2.29 -9.10
N LEU A 73 11.57 -1.55 -9.99
CA LEU A 73 10.93 -0.85 -11.11
C LEU A 73 10.24 -1.81 -12.07
N LEU A 74 10.90 -2.91 -12.44
CA LEU A 74 10.32 -3.95 -13.28
C LEU A 74 9.06 -4.55 -12.64
N MET A 75 9.14 -4.92 -11.36
CA MET A 75 8.00 -5.43 -10.61
C MET A 75 6.86 -4.42 -10.54
N ALA A 76 7.13 -3.14 -10.30
CA ALA A 76 6.10 -2.11 -10.28
C ALA A 76 5.40 -2.01 -11.65
N VAL A 77 6.15 -1.97 -12.74
CA VAL A 77 5.61 -1.89 -14.10
C VAL A 77 4.81 -3.15 -14.49
N LEU A 78 5.17 -4.33 -13.98
CA LEU A 78 4.48 -5.60 -14.29
C LEU A 78 3.29 -5.87 -13.36
N ILE A 79 3.46 -5.70 -12.05
CA ILE A 79 2.48 -6.09 -11.03
C ILE A 79 1.35 -5.07 -10.92
N ILE A 80 1.65 -3.77 -10.96
CA ILE A 80 0.62 -2.73 -10.84
C ILE A 80 -0.47 -2.88 -11.90
N PRO A 81 -0.17 -2.96 -13.22
CA PRO A 81 -1.23 -3.12 -14.21
C PRO A 81 -1.98 -4.45 -14.05
N MET A 82 -1.28 -5.54 -13.71
CA MET A 82 -1.92 -6.84 -13.46
C MET A 82 -2.93 -6.77 -12.31
N VAL A 83 -2.59 -6.11 -11.20
CA VAL A 83 -3.50 -5.92 -10.06
C VAL A 83 -4.67 -5.02 -10.43
N VAL A 84 -4.44 -3.96 -11.20
CA VAL A 84 -5.51 -3.07 -11.68
C VAL A 84 -6.46 -3.83 -12.61
N GLU A 85 -5.94 -4.58 -13.59
CA GLU A 85 -6.75 -5.40 -14.48
C GLU A 85 -7.55 -6.44 -13.72
N GLN A 86 -6.96 -7.12 -12.74
CA GLN A 86 -7.65 -8.08 -11.87
C GLN A 86 -8.76 -7.43 -11.06
N ALA A 87 -8.52 -6.24 -10.48
CA ALA A 87 -9.53 -5.50 -9.75
C ALA A 87 -10.69 -5.11 -10.68
N VAL A 88 -10.40 -4.59 -11.87
CA VAL A 88 -11.40 -4.23 -12.88
C VAL A 88 -12.20 -5.46 -13.33
N GLN A 89 -11.55 -6.59 -13.59
CA GLN A 89 -12.21 -7.85 -13.94
C GLN A 89 -13.13 -8.31 -12.80
N LEU A 90 -12.69 -8.23 -11.54
CA LEU A 90 -13.53 -8.57 -10.39
C LEU A 90 -14.78 -7.68 -10.33
N PHE A 91 -14.65 -6.37 -10.59
CA PHE A 91 -15.81 -5.48 -10.67
C PHE A 91 -16.76 -5.81 -11.81
N ASN A 92 -16.24 -6.25 -12.95
CA ASN A 92 -17.05 -6.65 -14.09
C ASN A 92 -17.77 -7.99 -13.86
N VAL A 93 -17.15 -8.92 -13.14
CA VAL A 93 -17.70 -10.26 -12.86
C VAL A 93 -18.60 -10.29 -11.63
N ALA A 94 -18.40 -9.39 -10.66
CA ALA A 94 -19.19 -9.32 -9.43
C ALA A 94 -20.72 -9.29 -9.62
N PRO A 95 -21.30 -8.53 -10.57
CA PRO A 95 -22.75 -8.51 -10.80
C PRO A 95 -23.29 -9.86 -11.25
N ASP A 96 -22.57 -10.53 -12.14
CA ASP A 96 -22.98 -11.84 -12.67
C ASP A 96 -22.79 -12.93 -11.62
N LEU A 97 -21.73 -12.86 -10.81
CA LEU A 97 -21.54 -13.76 -9.67
C LEU A 97 -22.68 -13.62 -8.66
N PHE A 98 -23.14 -12.39 -8.42
CA PHE A 98 -24.26 -12.11 -7.52
C PHE A 98 -25.60 -12.65 -8.06
N ARG A 99 -25.84 -12.50 -9.37
CA ARG A 99 -27.02 -13.09 -10.04
C ARG A 99 -27.02 -14.63 -9.95
N GLN A 100 -25.87 -15.27 -10.15
CA GLN A 100 -25.73 -16.73 -10.01
C GLN A 100 -25.96 -17.20 -8.56
N LEU A 101 -25.48 -16.42 -7.59
CA LEU A 101 -25.74 -16.66 -6.17
C LEU A 101 -27.23 -16.54 -5.84
N GLN A 102 -27.89 -15.51 -6.38
CA GLN A 102 -29.32 -15.31 -6.22
C GLN A 102 -30.13 -16.47 -6.84
N SER A 103 -29.79 -16.91 -8.06
CA SER A 103 -30.47 -18.03 -8.71
C SER A 103 -30.28 -19.34 -7.94
N PHE A 104 -29.06 -19.62 -7.48
CA PHE A 104 -28.75 -20.80 -6.68
C PHE A 104 -29.53 -20.84 -5.36
N LEU A 105 -29.61 -19.69 -4.66
CA LEU A 105 -30.37 -19.57 -3.43
C LEU A 105 -31.87 -19.76 -3.66
N SER A 106 -32.42 -19.19 -4.74
CA SER A 106 -33.84 -19.36 -5.08
C SER A 106 -34.21 -20.79 -5.50
N GLU A 107 -33.29 -21.51 -6.15
CA GLU A 107 -33.51 -22.88 -6.62
C GLU A 107 -33.37 -23.91 -5.49
N ARG A 108 -32.42 -23.70 -4.56
CA ARG A 108 -32.15 -24.63 -3.45
C ARG A 108 -32.95 -24.33 -2.18
N PHE A 109 -33.36 -23.08 -1.96
CA PHE A 109 -34.09 -22.65 -0.78
C PHE A 109 -35.31 -21.78 -1.15
N PRO A 110 -36.35 -22.36 -1.78
CA PRO A 110 -37.53 -21.61 -2.21
C PRO A 110 -38.27 -20.90 -1.07
N ALA A 111 -38.19 -21.42 0.17
CA ALA A 111 -38.78 -20.79 1.36
C ALA A 111 -38.09 -19.46 1.79
N LEU A 112 -36.87 -19.18 1.30
CA LEU A 112 -36.15 -17.92 1.56
C LEU A 112 -36.35 -16.90 0.43
N ALA A 113 -36.92 -17.32 -0.70
CA ALA A 113 -37.14 -16.54 -1.92
C ALA A 113 -38.54 -15.90 -1.99
N ASP A 114 -39.34 -16.03 -0.94
CA ASP A 114 -40.68 -15.46 -0.83
C ASP A 114 -40.68 -13.93 -0.97
N GLU A 115 -41.71 -13.35 -1.61
CA GLU A 115 -41.75 -11.94 -2.02
C GLU A 115 -41.61 -10.92 -0.87
N ASN A 116 -41.89 -11.33 0.37
CA ASN A 116 -41.78 -10.50 1.59
C ASN A 116 -40.48 -10.73 2.39
N SER A 117 -39.54 -11.50 1.85
CA SER A 117 -38.28 -11.83 2.51
C SER A 117 -37.32 -10.63 2.49
N THR A 118 -36.93 -10.14 3.67
CA THR A 118 -35.88 -9.11 3.89
C THR A 118 -34.56 -9.43 3.18
N LEU A 119 -34.35 -10.70 2.82
CA LEU A 119 -33.20 -11.19 2.08
C LEU A 119 -33.19 -10.68 0.64
N ARG A 120 -34.34 -10.64 -0.06
CA ARG A 120 -34.41 -10.16 -1.45
C ARG A 120 -34.18 -8.65 -1.55
N GLU A 121 -34.72 -7.91 -0.58
CA GLU A 121 -34.55 -6.46 -0.48
C GLU A 121 -33.08 -6.08 -0.16
N SER A 122 -32.45 -6.83 0.76
CA SER A 122 -31.01 -6.68 1.06
C SER A 122 -30.13 -7.03 -0.13
N LEU A 123 -30.43 -8.11 -0.85
CA LEU A 123 -29.68 -8.51 -2.05
C LEU A 123 -29.83 -7.46 -3.17
N SER A 124 -31.02 -6.92 -3.37
CA SER A 124 -31.29 -5.81 -4.30
C SER A 124 -30.48 -4.56 -3.95
N ALA A 125 -30.47 -4.16 -2.68
CA ALA A 125 -29.73 -3.00 -2.20
C ALA A 125 -28.20 -3.18 -2.34
N ILE A 126 -27.69 -4.39 -2.12
CA ILE A 126 -26.28 -4.72 -2.35
C ILE A 126 -25.95 -4.65 -3.84
N GLY A 127 -26.79 -5.20 -4.72
CA GLY A 127 -26.61 -5.14 -6.17
C GLY A 127 -26.58 -3.70 -6.70
N SER A 128 -27.51 -2.85 -6.25
CA SER A 128 -27.53 -1.43 -6.64
C SER A 128 -26.33 -0.65 -6.10
N THR A 129 -25.84 -1.00 -4.90
CA THR A 129 -24.65 -0.39 -4.30
C THR A 129 -23.37 -0.80 -5.02
N ILE A 130 -23.25 -2.06 -5.43
CA ILE A 130 -22.12 -2.54 -6.24
C ILE A 130 -22.12 -1.86 -7.61
N GLN A 131 -23.30 -1.67 -8.23
CA GLN A 131 -23.43 -1.00 -9.52
C GLN A 131 -23.08 0.49 -9.46
N SER A 132 -23.53 1.21 -8.42
CA SER A 132 -23.24 2.64 -8.27
C SER A 132 -21.80 2.91 -7.82
N LYS A 133 -21.28 2.13 -6.87
CA LYS A 133 -19.90 2.29 -6.37
C LYS A 133 -18.86 1.71 -7.32
N GLY A 134 -19.19 0.72 -8.15
CA GLY A 134 -18.27 0.12 -9.12
C GLY A 134 -17.80 1.13 -10.18
N GLY A 135 -18.73 1.92 -10.73
CA GLY A 135 -18.39 3.00 -11.67
C GLY A 135 -17.57 4.11 -11.02
N GLU A 136 -17.88 4.45 -9.76
CA GLU A 136 -17.15 5.47 -9.00
C GLU A 136 -15.73 5.02 -8.62
N LEU A 137 -15.55 3.73 -8.28
CA LEU A 137 -14.24 3.16 -7.95
C LEU A 137 -13.35 3.07 -9.18
N ALA A 138 -13.88 2.64 -10.32
CA ALA A 138 -13.16 2.67 -11.59
C ALA A 138 -12.71 4.09 -11.92
N ASN A 139 -13.59 5.09 -11.78
CA ASN A 139 -13.24 6.49 -12.01
C ASN A 139 -12.19 7.00 -11.00
N ARG A 140 -12.24 6.57 -9.73
CA ARG A 140 -11.22 6.90 -8.72
C ARG A 140 -9.87 6.25 -8.99
N LEU A 141 -9.84 5.03 -9.52
CA LEU A 141 -8.62 4.36 -9.96
C LEU A 141 -7.99 5.11 -11.14
N PHE A 142 -8.80 5.59 -12.10
CA PHE A 142 -8.33 6.43 -13.20
C PHE A 142 -7.93 7.86 -12.75
N SER A 143 -8.67 8.49 -11.84
CA SER A 143 -8.35 9.83 -11.32
C SER A 143 -7.18 9.85 -10.33
N SER A 144 -6.73 8.67 -9.88
CA SER A 144 -5.50 8.50 -9.09
C SER A 144 -4.23 8.86 -9.88
N ALA A 145 -4.35 9.31 -11.12
CA ALA A 145 -3.29 9.95 -11.90
C ALA A 145 -2.57 11.10 -11.15
N LEU A 146 -3.21 11.74 -10.15
CA LEU A 146 -2.57 12.70 -9.25
C LEU A 146 -1.80 12.07 -8.07
N SER A 147 -2.07 10.81 -7.69
CA SER A 147 -1.25 10.03 -6.74
C SER A 147 0.03 9.47 -7.39
N VAL A 148 0.12 9.53 -8.72
CA VAL A 148 1.33 9.15 -9.48
C VAL A 148 2.54 9.95 -8.99
N ILE A 149 2.36 11.19 -8.52
CA ILE A 149 3.46 11.97 -7.95
C ILE A 149 4.00 11.31 -6.68
N SER A 150 3.13 10.94 -5.73
CA SER A 150 3.55 10.23 -4.51
C SER A 150 4.13 8.85 -4.82
N ALA A 151 3.55 8.13 -5.80
CA ALA A 151 4.07 6.85 -6.25
C ALA A 151 5.45 6.98 -6.91
N ILE A 152 5.67 8.00 -7.75
CA ILE A 152 6.97 8.30 -8.36
C ILE A 152 7.98 8.67 -7.28
N VAL A 153 7.61 9.54 -6.35
CA VAL A 153 8.48 9.91 -5.22
C VAL A 153 8.86 8.66 -4.43
N PHE A 154 7.90 7.79 -4.10
CA PHE A 154 8.19 6.54 -3.39
C PHE A 154 9.09 5.61 -4.22
N ILE A 155 8.78 5.42 -5.50
CA ILE A 155 9.52 4.58 -6.44
C ILE A 155 10.96 5.05 -6.64
N VAL A 156 11.21 6.36 -6.58
CA VAL A 156 12.55 6.94 -6.78
C VAL A 156 13.30 7.07 -5.46
N VAL A 157 12.66 7.56 -4.40
CA VAL A 157 13.30 7.88 -3.12
C VAL A 157 13.67 6.61 -2.34
N VAL A 158 12.80 5.60 -2.27
CA VAL A 158 13.10 4.34 -1.57
C VAL A 158 14.42 3.72 -2.04
N PRO A 159 14.64 3.49 -3.35
CA PRO A 159 15.89 2.92 -3.82
C PRO A 159 17.10 3.84 -3.61
N VAL A 160 16.94 5.16 -3.76
CA VAL A 160 18.04 6.12 -3.52
C VAL A 160 18.46 6.11 -2.05
N VAL A 161 17.50 6.05 -1.12
CA VAL A 161 17.77 5.96 0.31
C VAL A 161 18.40 4.62 0.67
N ALA A 162 17.89 3.52 0.11
CA ALA A 162 18.47 2.20 0.33
C ALA A 162 19.94 2.14 -0.13
N PHE A 163 20.27 2.73 -1.29
CA PHE A 163 21.66 2.89 -1.75
C PHE A 163 22.51 3.67 -0.76
N TYR A 164 22.01 4.81 -0.28
CA TYR A 164 22.76 5.66 0.65
C TYR A 164 23.00 5.00 2.01
N LEU A 165 22.06 4.19 2.49
CA LEU A 165 22.19 3.47 3.76
C LEU A 165 23.06 2.22 3.68
N LEU A 166 23.23 1.63 2.48
CA LEU A 166 24.10 0.48 2.25
C LEU A 166 25.59 0.87 2.02
N LEU A 167 25.88 2.14 1.79
CA LEU A 167 27.23 2.65 1.47
C LEU A 167 28.02 2.93 2.76
#